data_AF-A0A9E3A3C9-F1
#
_entry.id   AF-A0A9E3A3C9-F1
#
_cell.length_a   1.000
_cell.length_b   1.000
_cell.length_c   1.000
_cell.angle_alpha   90.00
_cell.angle_beta   90.00
_cell.angle_gamma   90.00
#
_symmetry.space_group_name_H-M   'P 1'
#
loop_
_entity.id
_entity.type
_entity.pdbx_description
1 polymer ?
#
loop_
_entity_poly.entity_id
_entity_poly.type
_entity_poly.pdbx_seq_one_letter_code
_entity_poly.pdbx_strand_id
1 'polypeptide(L)' 'NKVNVIKAVREVTSLGLKEAKDLVDGAPKPVKEGVSKADADAIAKKLTDAGAKAEIK' A
#
# COMPACT_ATOMS: atom_id res chain seq x y z
N ASN A 1 1.28 3.40 -14.07
CA ASN A 1 0.49 2.94 -12.89
C ASN A 1 1.10 3.21 -11.51
N LYS A 2 2.37 3.64 -11.33
CA LYS A 2 2.92 3.93 -9.99
C LYS A 2 2.17 5.02 -9.20
N VAL A 3 1.62 6.02 -9.89
CA VAL A 3 0.84 7.10 -9.24
C VAL A 3 -0.40 6.56 -8.53
N ASN A 4 -1.09 5.58 -9.11
CA ASN A 4 -2.29 4.98 -8.51
C ASN A 4 -1.92 4.19 -7.24
N VAL A 5 -0.81 3.45 -7.29
CA VAL A 5 -0.28 2.75 -6.11
C VAL A 5 0.12 3.74 -5.01
N ILE A 6 0.78 4.84 -5.36
CA ILE A 6 1.14 5.90 -4.38
C ILE A 6 -0.13 6.50 -3.76
N LYS A 7 -1.19 6.76 -4.54
CA LYS A 7 -2.48 7.22 -4.00
C LYS A 7 -3.08 6.20 -3.03
N ALA A 8 -3.14 4.93 -3.40
CA ALA A 8 -3.65 3.87 -2.54
C ALA A 8 -2.83 3.72 -1.24
N VAL A 9 -1.51 3.76 -1.33
CA VAL A 9 -0.61 3.76 -0.16
C VAL A 9 -0.89 4.96 0.75
N ARG A 10 -1.05 6.17 0.20
CA ARG A 10 -1.38 7.35 0.99
C ARG A 10 -2.71 7.23 1.71
N GLU A 11 -3.73 6.67 1.06
CA GLU A 11 -5.04 6.45 1.68
C GLU A 11 -4.98 5.46 2.85
N VAL A 12 -4.19 4.40 2.74
CA VAL A 12 -4.13 3.35 3.79
C VAL A 12 -3.16 3.66 4.92
N THR A 13 -2.11 4.44 4.64
CA THR A 13 -1.03 4.77 5.60
C THR A 13 -1.09 6.21 6.13
N SER A 14 -1.85 7.09 5.48
CA SER A 14 -1.88 8.54 5.75
C SER A 14 -0.52 9.24 5.60
N LEU A 15 0.45 8.62 4.91
CA LEU A 15 1.76 9.20 4.65
C LEU A 15 1.71 10.39 3.67
N GLY A 16 2.68 11.28 3.77
CA GLY A 16 2.92 12.36 2.82
C GLY A 16 3.32 11.83 1.44
N LEU A 17 3.27 12.71 0.42
CA LEU A 17 3.55 12.31 -0.97
C LEU A 17 4.97 11.74 -1.14
N LYS A 18 5.95 12.32 -0.45
CA LYS A 18 7.34 11.86 -0.48
C LYS A 18 7.49 10.48 0.16
N GLU A 19 6.94 10.29 1.35
CA GLU A 19 7.05 9.04 2.12
C GLU A 19 6.34 7.88 1.42
N ALA A 20 5.14 8.14 0.88
CA ALA A 20 4.42 7.13 0.10
C ALA A 20 5.14 6.76 -1.20
N LYS A 21 5.78 7.73 -1.85
CA LYS A 21 6.64 7.46 -3.02
C LYS A 21 7.84 6.61 -2.63
N ASP A 22 8.54 6.97 -1.55
CA ASP A 22 9.69 6.22 -1.03
C ASP A 22 9.31 4.79 -0.60
N LEU A 23 8.08 4.59 -0.10
CA LEU A 23 7.55 3.28 0.27
C LEU A 23 7.23 2.41 -0.95
N VAL A 24 6.61 2.97 -1.99
CA VAL A 24 6.29 2.26 -3.24
C VAL A 24 7.54 1.98 -4.07
N ASP A 25 8.49 2.91 -4.13
CA ASP A 25 9.75 2.73 -4.85
C ASP A 25 10.72 1.80 -4.10
N GLY A 26 10.60 1.73 -2.77
CA GLY A 26 11.41 0.87 -1.91
C GLY A 26 10.86 -0.55 -1.69
N ALA A 27 9.90 -1.00 -2.50
CA ALA A 27 9.33 -2.35 -2.36
C ALA A 27 10.41 -3.45 -2.52
N PRO A 28 10.34 -4.56 -1.77
CA PRO A 28 9.27 -4.93 -0.83
C PRO A 28 9.43 -4.26 0.56
N LYS A 29 8.41 -3.50 0.98
CA LYS A 29 8.30 -2.89 2.31
C LYS A 29 6.89 -3.10 2.88
N PRO A 30 6.73 -3.26 4.21
CA PRO A 30 5.42 -3.36 4.84
C PRO A 30 4.65 -2.05 4.65
N VAL A 31 3.42 -2.14 4.12
CA VAL A 31 2.52 -0.99 3.94
C VAL A 31 1.76 -0.70 5.24
N LYS A 32 1.32 -1.75 5.94
CA LYS A 32 0.65 -1.63 7.23
C LYS A 32 0.82 -2.94 8.01
N GLU A 33 1.09 -2.85 9.30
CA GLU A 33 1.33 -3.99 10.19
C GLU A 33 0.31 -4.00 11.32
N GLY A 34 0.05 -5.17 11.91
CA GLY A 34 -0.88 -5.31 13.04
C GLY A 34 -2.35 -5.01 12.71
N VAL A 35 -2.74 -5.12 11.44
CA VAL A 35 -4.13 -4.93 11.00
C VAL A 35 -4.93 -6.22 11.12
N SER A 36 -6.25 -6.09 11.25
CA SER A 36 -7.15 -7.25 11.20
C SER A 36 -7.05 -7.95 9.83
N LYS A 37 -7.41 -9.23 9.76
CA LYS A 37 -7.41 -9.96 8.48
C LYS A 37 -8.31 -9.29 7.44
N ALA A 38 -9.46 -8.76 7.86
CA ALA A 38 -10.39 -8.03 7.00
C ALA A 38 -9.75 -6.73 6.43
N ASP A 39 -9.01 -5.99 7.26
CA ASP A 39 -8.30 -4.79 6.83
C ASP A 39 -7.11 -5.14 5.92
N ALA A 40 -6.38 -6.22 6.21
CA ALA A 40 -5.28 -6.71 5.38
C ALA A 40 -5.77 -7.08 3.97
N ASP A 41 -6.88 -7.83 3.88
CA ASP A 41 -7.51 -8.21 2.62
C ASP A 41 -7.99 -6.97 1.84
N ALA A 42 -8.60 -5.99 2.54
CA ALA A 42 -9.05 -4.75 1.91
C ALA A 42 -7.89 -3.90 1.38
N ILE A 43 -6.78 -3.79 2.13
CA ILE A 43 -5.58 -3.05 1.71
C ILE A 43 -4.91 -3.76 0.54
N ALA A 44 -4.74 -5.08 0.63
CA ALA A 44 -4.14 -5.88 -0.45
C ALA A 44 -4.96 -5.76 -1.73
N LYS A 45 -6.29 -5.82 -1.65
CA LYS A 45 -7.18 -5.61 -2.79
C LYS A 45 -7.04 -4.21 -3.39
N LYS A 46 -7.08 -3.15 -2.57
CA LYS A 46 -6.88 -1.76 -3.02
C LYS A 46 -5.53 -1.56 -3.74
N LEU A 47 -4.46 -2.12 -3.20
CA LEU A 47 -3.13 -2.04 -3.82
C LEU A 47 -3.07 -2.83 -5.14
N THR A 48 -3.73 -3.99 -5.20
CA THR A 48 -3.78 -4.84 -6.40
C THR A 48 -4.59 -4.19 -7.53
N ASP A 49 -5.75 -3.62 -7.19
CA ASP A 49 -6.59 -2.84 -8.12
C ASP A 49 -5.87 -1.59 -8.64
N ALA A 50 -5.01 -0.98 -7.81
CA ALA A 50 -4.14 0.13 -8.19
C ALA A 50 -2.94 -0.28 -9.08
N GLY A 51 -2.72 -1.59 -9.27
CA GLY A 51 -1.66 -2.15 -10.12
C GLY A 51 -0.36 -2.52 -9.38
N ALA A 52 -0.38 -2.64 -8.06
CA ALA A 52 0.71 -3.21 -7.27
C ALA A 52 0.50 -4.70 -7.01
N LYS A 53 1.55 -5.39 -6.54
CA LYS A 53 1.42 -6.71 -5.93
C LYS A 53 1.48 -6.53 -4.41
N ALA A 54 0.47 -7.00 -3.71
CA ALA A 54 0.43 -7.01 -2.25
C ALA A 54 0.45 -8.45 -1.73
N GLU A 55 1.23 -8.69 -0.69
CA GLU A 55 1.32 -9.97 0.01
C GLU A 55 0.88 -9.75 1.46
N ILE A 56 0.00 -10.61 1.96
CA ILE A 56 -0.44 -10.60 3.36
C ILE A 56 0.41 -11.63 4.10
N LYS A 57 1.11 -11.18 5.14
CA LYS A 57 1.91 -12.03 6.05
C LYS A 57 1.33 -11.95 7.46
#